data_AF-A0A957DNK7-F1
#
_entry.id   AF-A0A957DNK7-F1
#
_cell.length_a   1.000
_cell.length_b   1.000
_cell.length_c   1.000
_cell.angle_alpha   90.00
_cell.angle_beta   90.00
_cell.angle_gamma   90.00
#
_symmetry.space_group_name_H-M   'P 1'
#
loop_
_entity.id
_entity.type
_entity.pdbx_description
1 polymer ?
#
loop_
_entity_poly.entity_id
_entity_poly.type
_entity_poly.pdbx_seq_one_letter_code
_entity_poly.pdbx_strand_id
1 'polypeptide(L)'
;MQPFYQTVLQTVYLQKYSHDSCKNSRQTAVAREIPDIVIGRLPVYLRELTRLAEDEGKINTSSHELGERLGISSAQIRKDLSHFGEFGKQGTGYHIKYLIEQLREILHLTKEWDVALVGAGYLGHALAHYHGFLHRGFRISWIFDNDPAKIGEQMDELIVQDVDDLEKVITKNEIKVAVIAVPANIAQEITDRLVTVGIRSILSYAPIHLNVPEGVEISYSDPVVQLQRMTYYLS
;
A
#
# COMPACT_ATOMS: atom_id res chain seq x y z
N MET A 1 -25.56 -0.95 15.12
CA MET A 1 -24.57 -1.86 14.50
C MET A 1 -23.17 -1.24 14.39
N GLN A 2 -22.83 -0.21 15.17
CA GLN A 2 -21.53 0.49 15.13
C GLN A 2 -20.44 0.13 16.19
N PRO A 3 -20.68 -0.57 17.32
CA PRO A 3 -19.65 -0.69 18.36
C PRO A 3 -18.46 -1.61 18.02
N PHE A 4 -18.66 -2.62 17.15
CA PHE A 4 -17.61 -3.60 16.83
C PHE A 4 -16.55 -3.05 15.87
N TYR A 5 -16.96 -2.11 15.00
CA TYR A 5 -16.14 -1.47 13.96
C TYR A 5 -15.04 -0.57 14.54
N GLN A 6 -15.36 0.22 15.57
CA GLN A 6 -14.34 1.01 16.28
C GLN A 6 -13.36 0.11 17.04
N THR A 7 -13.81 -1.03 17.53
CA THR A 7 -12.97 -1.92 18.34
C THR A 7 -11.88 -2.58 17.49
N VAL A 8 -12.18 -3.09 16.29
CA VAL A 8 -11.18 -3.75 15.43
C VAL A 8 -10.19 -2.75 14.84
N LEU A 9 -10.66 -1.59 14.33
CA LEU A 9 -9.80 -0.56 13.75
C LEU A 9 -8.91 0.11 14.80
N GLN A 10 -9.45 0.40 15.99
CA GLN A 10 -8.66 0.95 17.09
C GLN A 10 -7.69 -0.07 17.66
N THR A 11 -7.99 -1.36 17.58
CA THR A 11 -7.06 -2.43 17.99
C THR A 11 -5.88 -2.54 17.01
N VAL A 12 -6.10 -2.55 15.69
CA VAL A 12 -5.01 -2.57 14.70
C VAL A 12 -4.18 -1.28 14.76
N TYR A 13 -4.83 -0.13 14.94
CA TYR A 13 -4.15 1.16 15.03
C TYR A 13 -3.34 1.31 16.33
N LEU A 14 -3.90 0.98 17.51
CA LEU A 14 -3.18 1.08 18.78
C LEU A 14 -2.05 0.04 18.89
N GLN A 15 -2.21 -1.15 18.31
CA GLN A 15 -1.17 -2.19 18.32
C GLN A 15 0.13 -1.76 17.61
N LYS A 16 0.04 -0.88 16.60
CA LYS A 16 1.21 -0.43 15.83
C LYS A 16 1.91 0.81 16.42
N TYR A 17 1.31 1.49 17.41
CA TYR A 17 1.80 2.81 17.89
C TYR A 17 1.90 2.96 19.42
N SER A 18 1.83 1.88 20.20
CA SER A 18 1.98 1.94 21.66
C SER A 18 3.23 1.20 22.15
N HIS A 19 4.39 1.85 22.07
CA HIS A 19 5.53 1.52 22.92
C HIS A 19 6.06 2.78 23.61
N ASP A 20 5.53 3.02 24.81
CA ASP A 20 6.33 3.69 25.83
C ASP A 20 6.04 3.11 27.25
N SER A 21 7.08 2.47 27.77
CA SER A 21 7.56 2.41 29.15
C SER A 21 6.58 2.42 30.35
N CYS A 22 6.27 1.23 30.93
CA CYS A 22 6.51 0.94 32.36
C CYS A 22 6.20 -0.53 32.75
N LYS A 23 7.08 -1.15 33.55
CA LYS A 23 6.95 -2.50 34.12
C LYS A 23 5.97 -2.51 35.30
N ASN A 24 4.92 -3.36 35.29
CA ASN A 24 4.70 -4.37 36.35
C ASN A 24 3.54 -5.34 36.03
N SER A 25 3.78 -6.60 36.39
CA SER A 25 2.94 -7.81 36.42
C SER A 25 1.39 -7.67 36.44
N ARG A 26 0.74 -8.14 35.37
CA ARG A 26 -0.49 -8.97 35.35
C ARG A 26 -0.76 -9.41 33.90
N GLN A 27 -1.05 -10.69 33.70
CA GLN A 27 -1.30 -11.33 32.40
C GLN A 27 -2.28 -10.53 31.53
N THR A 28 -1.77 -9.95 30.43
CA THR A 28 -2.58 -9.41 29.33
C THR A 28 -2.46 -10.35 28.14
N ALA A 29 -3.60 -10.82 27.62
CA ALA A 29 -3.67 -11.63 26.42
C ALA A 29 -2.89 -10.95 25.29
N VAL A 30 -1.93 -11.68 24.71
CA VAL A 30 -1.09 -11.18 23.62
C VAL A 30 -1.99 -10.88 22.42
N ALA A 31 -2.16 -9.60 22.14
CA ALA A 31 -2.71 -9.09 20.88
C ALA A 31 -1.98 -9.79 19.72
N ARG A 32 -2.70 -10.57 18.90
CA ARG A 32 -2.13 -11.23 17.72
C ARG A 32 -1.80 -10.16 16.68
N GLU A 33 -0.55 -9.76 16.63
CA GLU A 33 0.01 -8.97 15.54
C GLU A 33 -0.17 -9.75 14.22
N ILE A 34 -0.77 -9.09 13.21
CA ILE A 34 -1.05 -9.71 11.92
C ILE A 34 0.26 -9.70 11.12
N PRO A 35 0.74 -10.85 10.60
CA PRO A 35 2.01 -10.88 9.90
C PRO A 35 1.99 -10.04 8.61
N ASP A 36 3.05 -9.26 8.35
CA ASP A 36 3.14 -8.42 7.15
C ASP A 36 2.97 -9.20 5.84
N ILE A 37 3.43 -10.44 5.82
CA ILE A 37 3.25 -11.31 4.64
C ILE A 37 1.77 -11.59 4.33
N VAL A 38 0.89 -11.55 5.34
CA VAL A 38 -0.56 -11.66 5.16
C VAL A 38 -1.09 -10.35 4.59
N ILE A 39 -0.70 -9.21 5.17
CA ILE A 39 -1.08 -7.87 4.71
C ILE A 39 -0.70 -7.69 3.23
N GLY A 40 0.52 -8.09 2.86
CA GLY A 40 1.03 -8.02 1.48
C GLY A 40 0.27 -8.89 0.47
N ARG A 41 -0.46 -9.92 0.91
CA ARG A 41 -1.30 -10.75 0.01
C ARG A 41 -2.71 -10.19 -0.20
N LEU A 42 -3.23 -9.38 0.72
CA LEU A 42 -4.60 -8.86 0.61
C LEU A 42 -4.86 -8.05 -0.67
N PRO A 43 -3.95 -7.17 -1.15
CA PRO A 43 -4.15 -6.47 -2.42
C PRO A 43 -4.27 -7.43 -3.61
N VAL A 44 -3.59 -8.59 -3.56
CA VAL A 44 -3.68 -9.62 -4.60
C VAL A 44 -5.05 -10.29 -4.57
N TYR A 45 -5.57 -10.60 -3.38
CA TYR A 45 -6.93 -11.12 -3.21
C TYR A 45 -7.99 -10.13 -3.68
N LEU A 46 -7.87 -8.86 -3.27
CA LEU A 46 -8.78 -7.80 -3.67
C LEU A 46 -8.83 -7.67 -5.19
N ARG A 47 -7.68 -7.63 -5.87
CA ARG A 47 -7.62 -7.55 -7.33
C ARG A 47 -8.35 -8.70 -8.03
N GLU A 48 -8.13 -9.93 -7.57
CA GLU A 48 -8.78 -11.09 -8.17
C GLU A 48 -10.28 -11.14 -7.89
N LEU A 49 -10.70 -10.79 -6.68
CA LEU A 49 -12.12 -10.70 -6.34
C LEU A 49 -12.85 -9.63 -7.16
N THR A 50 -12.23 -8.46 -7.34
CA THR A 50 -12.75 -7.41 -8.21
C THR A 50 -12.92 -7.93 -9.64
N ARG A 51 -11.93 -8.65 -10.17
CA ARG A 51 -12.04 -9.29 -11.50
C ARG A 51 -13.22 -10.26 -11.57
N LEU A 52 -13.37 -11.13 -10.57
CA LEU A 52 -14.49 -12.09 -10.52
C LEU A 52 -15.86 -11.38 -10.49
N ALA A 53 -15.95 -10.24 -9.80
CA ALA A 53 -17.18 -9.45 -9.71
C ALA A 53 -17.49 -8.68 -11.00
N GLU A 54 -16.52 -7.96 -11.53
CA GLU A 54 -16.71 -6.99 -12.63
C GLU A 54 -16.67 -7.65 -14.00
N ASP A 55 -15.69 -8.53 -14.24
CA ASP A 55 -15.49 -9.14 -15.56
C ASP A 55 -16.34 -10.41 -15.74
N GLU A 56 -16.49 -11.21 -14.67
CA GLU A 56 -17.18 -12.50 -14.71
C GLU A 56 -18.58 -12.47 -14.09
N GLY A 57 -18.98 -11.39 -13.40
CA GLY A 57 -20.30 -11.26 -12.77
C GLY A 57 -20.57 -12.26 -11.66
N LYS A 58 -19.53 -12.85 -11.04
CA LYS A 58 -19.70 -13.87 -10.00
C LYS A 58 -20.16 -13.27 -8.68
N ILE A 59 -21.08 -13.97 -8.02
CA ILE A 59 -21.60 -13.59 -6.70
C ILE A 59 -20.80 -14.25 -5.57
N ASN A 60 -20.41 -15.52 -5.76
CA ASN A 60 -19.69 -16.31 -4.77
C ASN A 60 -18.42 -16.92 -5.37
N THR A 61 -17.41 -17.13 -4.52
CA THR A 61 -16.21 -17.91 -4.85
C THR A 61 -15.80 -18.80 -3.67
N SER A 62 -14.86 -19.70 -3.88
CA SER A 62 -14.30 -20.57 -2.83
C SER A 62 -12.81 -20.32 -2.66
N SER A 63 -12.26 -20.72 -1.50
CA SER A 63 -10.79 -20.73 -1.32
C SER A 63 -10.06 -21.65 -2.29
N HIS A 64 -10.77 -22.61 -2.88
CA HIS A 64 -10.21 -23.50 -3.90
C HIS A 64 -10.04 -22.76 -5.22
N GLU A 65 -11.13 -22.17 -5.73
CA GLU A 65 -11.11 -21.38 -6.96
C GLU A 65 -10.13 -20.20 -6.87
N LEU A 66 -10.18 -19.41 -5.78
CA LEU A 66 -9.22 -18.33 -5.57
C LEU A 66 -7.77 -18.85 -5.53
N GLY A 67 -7.58 -20.03 -4.97
CA GLY A 67 -6.26 -20.64 -4.87
C GLY A 67 -5.68 -21.04 -6.21
N GLU A 68 -6.49 -21.67 -7.07
CA GLU A 68 -6.10 -22.04 -8.44
C GLU A 68 -5.73 -20.81 -9.27
N ARG A 69 -6.51 -19.74 -9.17
CA ARG A 69 -6.28 -18.50 -9.94
C ARG A 69 -5.06 -17.73 -9.50
N LEU A 70 -4.73 -17.79 -8.21
CA LEU A 70 -3.63 -17.03 -7.62
C LEU A 70 -2.35 -17.83 -7.42
N GLY A 71 -2.38 -19.15 -7.63
CA GLY A 71 -1.26 -20.03 -7.29
C GLY A 71 -1.00 -20.12 -5.78
N ILE A 72 -2.04 -19.94 -4.95
CA ILE A 72 -1.94 -19.96 -3.49
C ILE A 72 -2.78 -21.11 -2.95
N SER A 73 -2.30 -21.85 -1.95
CA SER A 73 -3.09 -22.96 -1.39
C SER A 73 -4.38 -22.45 -0.72
N SER A 74 -5.47 -23.21 -0.85
CA SER A 74 -6.75 -22.87 -0.20
C SER A 74 -6.64 -22.77 1.32
N ALA A 75 -5.75 -23.56 1.92
CA ALA A 75 -5.47 -23.50 3.35
C ALA A 75 -4.83 -22.16 3.74
N GLN A 76 -3.90 -21.65 2.92
CA GLN A 76 -3.27 -20.34 3.15
C GLN A 76 -4.29 -19.21 3.03
N ILE A 77 -5.14 -19.21 1.99
CA ILE A 77 -6.20 -18.19 1.82
C ILE A 77 -7.14 -18.18 3.03
N ARG A 78 -7.60 -19.35 3.48
CA ARG A 78 -8.47 -19.44 4.67
C ARG A 78 -7.76 -18.90 5.92
N LYS A 79 -6.49 -19.27 6.11
CA LYS A 79 -5.69 -18.80 7.25
C LYS A 79 -5.55 -17.28 7.23
N ASP A 80 -5.20 -16.71 6.08
CA ASP A 80 -5.03 -15.27 5.91
C ASP A 80 -6.30 -14.49 6.20
N LEU A 81 -7.41 -14.91 5.60
CA LEU A 81 -8.71 -14.29 5.82
C LEU A 81 -9.18 -14.44 7.27
N SER A 82 -8.90 -15.57 7.93
CA SER A 82 -9.30 -15.80 9.34
C SER A 82 -8.65 -14.83 10.34
N HIS A 83 -7.54 -14.16 9.97
CA HIS A 83 -6.94 -13.13 10.82
C HIS A 83 -7.83 -11.89 11.01
N PHE A 84 -8.74 -11.62 10.07
CA PHE A 84 -9.58 -10.41 10.09
C PHE A 84 -11.06 -10.69 10.34
N GLY A 85 -11.44 -11.96 10.48
CA GLY A 85 -12.80 -12.38 10.80
C GLY A 85 -13.28 -13.58 9.99
N GLU A 86 -14.54 -13.94 10.20
CA GLU A 86 -15.20 -14.99 9.43
C GLU A 86 -15.91 -14.39 8.22
N PHE A 87 -15.25 -14.42 7.06
CA PHE A 87 -15.82 -13.88 5.81
C PHE A 87 -16.59 -14.91 4.98
N GLY A 88 -16.60 -16.17 5.40
CA GLY A 88 -17.19 -17.27 4.63
C GLY A 88 -18.03 -18.18 5.50
N LYS A 89 -18.94 -18.92 4.86
CA LYS A 89 -19.73 -19.98 5.49
C LYS A 89 -19.27 -21.33 4.98
N GLN A 90 -19.16 -22.31 5.87
CA GLN A 90 -18.80 -23.68 5.50
C GLN A 90 -19.77 -24.20 4.43
N GLY A 91 -19.23 -24.74 3.34
CA GLY A 91 -20.01 -25.28 2.22
C GLY A 91 -20.55 -24.27 1.20
N THR A 92 -20.48 -22.96 1.45
CA THR A 92 -21.00 -21.92 0.52
C THR A 92 -19.94 -20.95 0.00
N GLY A 93 -18.77 -20.88 0.66
CA GLY A 93 -17.65 -20.06 0.22
C GLY A 93 -17.77 -18.60 0.69
N TYR A 94 -17.25 -17.68 -0.12
CA TYR A 94 -17.21 -16.25 0.14
C TYR A 94 -18.15 -15.52 -0.80
N HIS A 95 -18.99 -14.64 -0.24
CA HIS A 95 -19.72 -13.68 -1.04
C HIS A 95 -18.75 -12.60 -1.53
N ILE A 96 -18.55 -12.50 -2.84
CA ILE A 96 -17.47 -11.72 -3.44
C ILE A 96 -17.60 -10.23 -3.08
N LYS A 97 -18.77 -9.64 -3.28
CA LYS A 97 -18.99 -8.21 -2.98
C LYS A 97 -18.69 -7.84 -1.52
N TYR A 98 -19.22 -8.62 -0.57
CA TYR A 98 -18.94 -8.45 0.85
C TYR A 98 -17.44 -8.58 1.16
N LEU A 99 -16.77 -9.59 0.61
CA LEU A 99 -15.34 -9.76 0.84
C LEU A 99 -14.52 -8.61 0.24
N ILE A 100 -14.88 -8.09 -0.94
CA ILE A 100 -14.27 -6.87 -1.51
C ILE A 100 -14.42 -5.69 -0.55
N GLU A 101 -15.63 -5.42 -0.06
CA GLU A 101 -15.91 -4.33 0.87
C GLU A 101 -15.04 -4.44 2.14
N GLN A 102 -14.98 -5.64 2.73
CA GLN A 102 -14.16 -5.89 3.92
C GLN A 102 -12.66 -5.74 3.67
N LEU A 103 -12.14 -6.24 2.54
CA LEU A 103 -10.73 -6.07 2.20
C LEU A 103 -10.37 -4.60 1.92
N ARG A 104 -11.27 -3.83 1.31
CA ARG A 104 -11.07 -2.39 1.12
C ARG A 104 -11.05 -1.64 2.45
N GLU A 105 -11.89 -2.01 3.40
CA GLU A 105 -11.88 -1.44 4.75
C GLU A 105 -10.56 -1.74 5.47
N ILE A 106 -10.11 -3.01 5.47
CA ILE A 106 -8.86 -3.44 6.10
C ILE A 106 -7.64 -2.71 5.50
N LEU A 107 -7.65 -2.51 4.17
CA LEU A 107 -6.57 -1.83 3.45
C LEU A 107 -6.70 -0.30 3.44
N HIS A 108 -7.71 0.26 4.11
CA HIS A 108 -8.01 1.70 4.12
C HIS A 108 -8.22 2.31 2.72
N LEU A 109 -8.82 1.55 1.81
CA LEU A 109 -9.16 1.95 0.43
C LEU A 109 -10.62 2.42 0.30
N THR A 110 -11.28 2.75 1.42
CA THR A 110 -12.61 3.38 1.44
C THR A 110 -12.56 4.88 1.15
N LYS A 111 -11.36 5.47 1.20
CA LYS A 111 -11.05 6.82 0.73
C LYS A 111 -9.96 6.75 -0.33
N GLU A 112 -9.81 7.84 -1.08
CA GLU A 112 -8.65 8.02 -1.94
C GLU A 112 -7.49 8.62 -1.15
N TRP A 113 -6.28 8.18 -1.47
CA TRP A 113 -5.03 8.71 -0.94
C TRP A 113 -4.36 9.56 -2.02
N ASP A 114 -4.15 10.84 -1.72
CA ASP A 114 -3.29 11.68 -2.54
C ASP A 114 -1.84 11.25 -2.40
N VAL A 115 -1.15 11.16 -3.53
CA VAL A 115 0.23 10.71 -3.65
C VAL A 115 1.09 11.83 -4.21
N ALA A 116 2.19 12.12 -3.52
CA ALA A 116 3.25 12.98 -4.02
C ALA A 116 4.29 12.16 -4.78
N LEU A 117 4.51 12.46 -6.06
CA LEU A 117 5.56 11.87 -6.88
C LEU A 117 6.78 12.79 -6.89
N VAL A 118 7.93 12.29 -6.44
CA VAL A 118 9.20 13.02 -6.50
C VAL A 118 10.10 12.38 -7.54
N GLY A 119 10.52 13.17 -8.53
CA GLY A 119 11.27 12.73 -9.70
C GLY A 119 10.37 12.64 -10.93
N ALA A 120 10.52 13.60 -11.83
CA ALA A 120 9.81 13.71 -13.09
C ALA A 120 10.71 13.28 -14.27
N GLY A 121 11.50 12.23 -14.08
CA GLY A 121 12.25 11.56 -15.16
C GLY A 121 11.35 10.63 -15.97
N TYR A 122 11.92 9.81 -16.87
CA TYR A 122 11.15 8.85 -17.68
C TYR A 122 10.20 7.96 -16.87
N LEU A 123 10.68 7.45 -15.73
CA LEU A 123 9.87 6.65 -14.83
C LEU A 123 8.76 7.48 -14.18
N GLY A 124 9.07 8.71 -13.73
CA GLY A 124 8.09 9.64 -13.18
C GLY A 124 6.96 9.94 -14.17
N HIS A 125 7.30 10.25 -15.42
CA HIS A 125 6.32 10.41 -16.49
C HIS A 125 5.45 9.17 -16.68
N ALA A 126 6.06 7.98 -16.73
CA ALA A 126 5.32 6.73 -16.90
C ALA A 126 4.35 6.49 -15.74
N LEU A 127 4.76 6.80 -14.51
CA LEU A 127 3.92 6.68 -13.32
C LEU A 127 2.78 7.70 -13.30
N ALA A 128 3.04 8.96 -13.69
CA ALA A 128 2.04 10.01 -13.77
C ALA A 128 0.91 9.66 -14.75
N HIS A 129 1.24 9.04 -15.90
CA HIS A 129 0.26 8.61 -16.90
C HIS A 129 -0.33 7.21 -16.60
N TYR A 130 0.08 6.56 -15.52
CA TYR A 130 -0.44 5.24 -15.17
C TYR A 130 -1.78 5.35 -14.45
N HIS A 131 -2.87 5.21 -15.21
CA HIS A 131 -4.24 5.19 -14.66
C HIS A 131 -4.52 4.01 -13.71
N GLY A 132 -3.58 3.08 -13.51
CA GLY A 132 -3.77 1.98 -12.56
C GLY A 132 -3.65 2.37 -11.08
N PHE A 133 -3.24 3.61 -10.77
CA PHE A 133 -3.45 4.21 -9.44
C PHE A 133 -4.92 4.60 -9.23
N LEU A 134 -5.50 5.23 -10.27
CA LEU A 134 -6.91 5.63 -10.32
C LEU A 134 -7.78 4.36 -10.20
N HIS A 135 -8.93 4.48 -9.52
CA HIS A 135 -9.84 3.38 -9.16
C HIS A 135 -9.33 2.40 -8.09
N ARG A 136 -8.04 2.41 -7.73
CA ARG A 136 -7.47 1.56 -6.67
C ARG A 136 -7.25 2.27 -5.34
N GLY A 137 -7.79 3.47 -5.19
CA GLY A 137 -7.74 4.27 -3.96
C GLY A 137 -6.52 5.18 -3.86
N PHE A 138 -5.78 5.39 -4.95
CA PHE A 138 -4.62 6.29 -4.98
C PHE A 138 -4.73 7.27 -6.15
N ARG A 139 -4.33 8.52 -5.92
CA ARG A 139 -4.26 9.54 -6.97
C ARG A 139 -2.94 10.28 -6.85
N ILE A 140 -2.09 10.18 -7.88
CA ILE A 140 -0.96 11.10 -8.01
C ILE A 140 -1.56 12.50 -8.15
N SER A 141 -1.24 13.38 -7.20
CA SER A 141 -1.84 14.71 -7.11
C SER A 141 -0.80 15.82 -7.17
N TRP A 142 0.47 15.47 -6.97
CA TRP A 142 1.58 16.42 -6.93
C TRP A 142 2.82 15.75 -7.53
N ILE A 143 3.54 16.48 -8.39
CA ILE A 143 4.78 16.03 -9.01
C ILE A 143 5.86 17.07 -8.71
N PHE A 144 7.02 16.61 -8.25
CA PHE A 144 8.16 17.46 -7.91
C PHE A 144 9.41 17.04 -8.67
N ASP A 145 10.19 18.01 -9.13
CA ASP A 145 11.53 17.82 -9.70
C ASP A 145 12.39 19.04 -9.37
N ASN A 146 13.71 18.91 -9.50
CA ASN A 146 14.66 20.01 -9.29
C ASN A 146 15.23 20.57 -10.59
N ASP A 147 14.92 19.93 -11.73
CA ASP A 147 15.35 20.38 -13.04
C ASP A 147 14.53 21.61 -13.48
N PRO A 148 15.15 22.81 -13.61
CA PRO A 148 14.44 24.02 -14.02
C PRO A 148 13.79 23.92 -15.40
N ALA A 149 14.26 23.00 -16.26
CA ALA A 149 13.66 22.77 -17.57
C ALA A 149 12.34 21.99 -17.48
N LYS A 150 12.12 21.23 -16.41
CA LYS A 150 10.89 20.45 -16.18
C LYS A 150 9.89 21.17 -15.29
N ILE A 151 10.36 22.03 -14.38
CA ILE A 151 9.46 22.80 -13.51
C ILE A 151 8.53 23.65 -14.37
N GLY A 152 7.22 23.50 -14.14
CA GLY A 152 6.17 24.11 -14.95
C GLY A 152 5.71 23.28 -16.17
N GLU A 153 6.36 22.16 -16.47
CA GLU A 153 5.89 21.22 -17.49
C GLU A 153 4.58 20.56 -17.05
N GLN A 154 3.69 20.34 -18.00
CA GLN A 154 2.46 19.59 -17.78
C GLN A 154 2.72 18.09 -17.96
N MET A 155 2.37 17.30 -16.96
CA MET A 155 2.36 15.83 -17.01
C MET A 155 0.95 15.33 -16.67
N ASP A 156 0.25 14.80 -17.68
CA ASP A 156 -1.18 14.51 -17.60
C ASP A 156 -1.99 15.77 -17.21
N GLU A 157 -2.76 15.73 -16.11
CA GLU A 157 -3.50 16.88 -15.59
C GLU A 157 -2.71 17.72 -14.56
N LEU A 158 -1.46 17.36 -14.29
CA LEU A 158 -0.63 17.97 -13.24
C LEU A 158 0.49 18.84 -13.80
N ILE A 159 0.93 19.81 -13.00
CA ILE A 159 2.09 20.65 -13.30
C ILE A 159 3.24 20.23 -12.38
N VAL A 160 4.42 20.04 -12.95
CA VAL A 160 5.64 19.76 -12.19
C VAL A 160 6.01 20.98 -11.35
N GLN A 161 6.15 20.78 -10.05
CA GLN A 161 6.53 21.82 -9.11
C GLN A 161 8.00 21.71 -8.75
N ASP A 162 8.55 22.84 -8.32
CA ASP A 162 9.88 22.86 -7.74
C ASP A 162 9.87 22.02 -6.45
N VAL A 163 10.87 21.14 -6.31
CA VAL A 163 11.06 20.35 -5.09
C VAL A 163 11.28 21.24 -3.86
N ASP A 164 11.67 22.50 -4.01
CA ASP A 164 11.79 23.44 -2.90
C ASP A 164 10.43 23.80 -2.25
N ASP A 165 9.31 23.63 -2.95
CA ASP A 165 7.96 23.81 -2.40
C ASP A 165 7.41 22.53 -1.71
N LEU A 166 8.18 21.43 -1.69
CA LEU A 166 7.74 20.11 -1.22
C LEU A 166 7.12 20.15 0.18
N GLU A 167 7.86 20.64 1.17
CA GLU A 167 7.44 20.64 2.57
C GLU A 167 6.13 21.40 2.78
N LYS A 168 6.01 22.54 2.10
CA LYS A 168 4.84 23.42 2.15
C LYS A 168 3.62 22.74 1.53
N VAL A 169 3.76 22.13 0.36
CA VAL A 169 2.65 21.45 -0.34
C VAL A 169 2.20 20.22 0.43
N ILE A 170 3.13 19.41 0.92
CA ILE A 170 2.82 18.19 1.67
C ILE A 170 2.09 18.51 2.97
N THR A 171 2.57 19.50 3.73
CA THR A 171 1.95 19.92 4.99
C THR A 171 0.57 20.52 4.76
N LYS A 172 0.43 21.43 3.78
CA LYS A 172 -0.82 22.12 3.49
C LYS A 172 -1.95 21.17 3.06
N ASN A 173 -1.60 20.12 2.31
CA ASN A 173 -2.56 19.17 1.77
C ASN A 173 -2.63 17.86 2.58
N GLU A 174 -1.96 17.80 3.74
CA GLU A 174 -1.94 16.65 4.66
C GLU A 174 -1.58 15.31 4.00
N ILE A 175 -0.70 15.34 2.99
CA ILE A 175 -0.35 14.16 2.18
C ILE A 175 0.41 13.15 3.07
N LYS A 176 0.10 11.86 2.92
CA LYS A 176 0.69 10.77 3.71
C LYS A 176 1.46 9.73 2.90
N VAL A 177 1.27 9.73 1.58
CA VAL A 177 1.84 8.74 0.67
C VAL A 177 2.73 9.43 -0.36
N ALA A 178 3.91 8.89 -0.61
CA ALA A 178 4.82 9.39 -1.62
C ALA A 178 5.38 8.27 -2.51
N VAL A 179 5.75 8.63 -3.73
CA VAL A 179 6.52 7.80 -4.65
C VAL A 179 7.84 8.51 -4.93
N ILE A 180 8.95 7.78 -4.79
CA ILE A 180 10.29 8.28 -5.05
C ILE A 180 10.80 7.61 -6.33
N ALA A 181 10.96 8.40 -7.39
CA ALA A 181 11.46 8.00 -8.70
C ALA A 181 12.73 8.79 -9.08
N VAL A 182 13.55 9.09 -8.08
CA VAL A 182 14.81 9.84 -8.23
C VAL A 182 16.04 8.93 -8.25
N PRO A 183 17.19 9.41 -8.74
CA PRO A 183 18.45 8.68 -8.65
C PRO A 183 18.84 8.32 -7.20
N ALA A 184 19.56 7.20 -7.06
CA ALA A 184 20.02 6.65 -5.78
C ALA A 184 20.71 7.69 -4.87
N ASN A 185 21.56 8.55 -5.43
CA ASN A 185 22.38 9.49 -4.67
C ASN A 185 21.58 10.59 -3.94
N ILE A 186 20.33 10.83 -4.33
CA ILE A 186 19.47 11.84 -3.67
C ILE A 186 18.26 11.23 -2.96
N ALA A 187 18.00 9.94 -3.12
CA ALA A 187 16.78 9.31 -2.63
C ALA A 187 16.65 9.35 -1.09
N GLN A 188 17.75 9.24 -0.34
CA GLN A 188 17.73 9.37 1.13
C GLN A 188 17.36 10.79 1.56
N GLU A 189 17.95 11.82 0.94
CA GLU A 189 17.65 13.22 1.27
C GLU A 189 16.17 13.54 1.06
N ILE A 190 15.61 13.14 -0.09
CA ILE A 190 14.19 13.30 -0.38
C ILE A 190 13.33 12.54 0.64
N THR A 191 13.74 11.32 1.02
CA THR A 191 13.04 10.52 2.03
C THR A 191 12.98 11.25 3.37
N ASP A 192 14.11 11.78 3.84
CA ASP A 192 14.20 12.49 5.12
C ASP A 192 13.32 13.74 5.13
N ARG A 193 13.31 14.50 4.02
CA ARG A 193 12.43 15.67 3.83
C ARG A 193 10.96 15.28 3.92
N LEU A 194 10.54 14.27 3.15
CA LEU A 194 9.16 13.76 3.15
C LEU A 194 8.71 13.29 4.54
N VAL A 195 9.55 12.52 5.24
CA VAL A 195 9.25 12.01 6.58
C VAL A 195 9.06 13.14 7.59
N THR A 196 9.90 14.18 7.49
CA THR A 196 9.85 15.35 8.38
C THR A 196 8.50 16.08 8.31
N VAL A 197 7.88 16.13 7.14
CA VAL A 197 6.56 16.75 6.93
C VAL A 197 5.38 15.77 7.02
N GLY A 198 5.62 14.58 7.56
CA GLY A 198 4.56 13.67 7.97
C GLY A 198 4.13 12.64 6.93
N ILE A 199 4.92 12.39 5.89
CA ILE A 199 4.77 11.20 5.05
C ILE A 199 5.06 9.95 5.90
N ARG A 200 4.27 8.90 5.68
CA ARG A 200 4.32 7.64 6.44
C ARG A 200 4.38 6.40 5.54
N SER A 201 4.10 6.52 4.25
CA SER A 201 4.18 5.42 3.30
C SER A 201 4.88 5.86 2.04
N ILE A 202 5.96 5.16 1.67
CA ILE A 202 6.82 5.51 0.53
C ILE A 202 6.96 4.30 -0.38
N LEU A 203 6.65 4.48 -1.67
CA LEU A 203 7.06 3.54 -2.72
C LEU A 203 8.33 4.06 -3.38
N SER A 204 9.45 3.37 -3.18
CA SER A 204 10.75 3.76 -3.74
C SER A 204 11.11 2.90 -4.94
N TYR A 205 11.51 3.57 -6.02
CA TYR A 205 12.15 2.95 -7.19
C TYR A 205 13.67 3.16 -7.20
N ALA A 206 14.22 3.86 -6.20
CA ALA A 206 15.66 4.04 -6.09
C ALA A 206 16.33 2.71 -5.67
N PRO A 207 17.41 2.27 -6.35
CA PRO A 207 18.07 0.99 -6.08
C PRO A 207 19.02 1.08 -4.87
N ILE A 208 18.53 1.62 -3.76
CA ILE A 208 19.26 1.72 -2.49
C ILE A 208 18.35 1.42 -1.31
N HIS A 209 18.95 0.98 -0.21
CA HIS A 209 18.27 0.91 1.07
C HIS A 209 18.13 2.32 1.66
N LEU A 210 16.91 2.70 2.01
CA LEU A 210 16.56 3.96 2.65
C LEU A 210 16.40 3.74 4.15
N ASN A 211 16.99 4.61 4.96
CA ASN A 211 16.83 4.61 6.41
C ASN A 211 15.64 5.50 6.78
N VAL A 212 14.72 4.97 7.56
CA VAL A 212 13.54 5.70 8.04
C VAL A 212 13.29 5.41 9.53
N PRO A 213 12.69 6.34 10.27
CA PRO A 213 12.29 6.09 11.65
C PRO A 213 11.12 5.10 11.72
N GLU A 214 10.87 4.60 12.94
CA GLU A 214 9.72 3.75 13.23
C GLU A 214 8.40 4.43 12.82
N GLY A 215 7.46 3.63 12.30
CA GLY A 215 6.16 4.11 11.84
C GLY A 215 6.13 4.67 10.42
N VAL A 216 7.27 4.67 9.71
CA VAL A 216 7.34 4.94 8.26
C VAL A 216 7.57 3.63 7.53
N GLU A 217 6.69 3.34 6.57
CA GLU A 217 6.77 2.14 5.74
C GLU A 217 7.36 2.45 4.37
N ILE A 218 8.34 1.66 3.94
CA ILE A 218 8.91 1.72 2.60
C ILE A 218 8.63 0.41 1.87
N SER A 219 8.06 0.54 0.67
CA SER A 219 7.99 -0.54 -0.30
C SER A 219 8.97 -0.25 -1.44
N TYR A 220 9.78 -1.24 -1.82
CA TYR A 220 10.75 -1.11 -2.91
C TYR A 220 10.21 -1.76 -4.18
N SER A 221 10.26 -1.04 -5.29
CA SER A 221 9.95 -1.56 -6.62
C SER A 221 11.20 -1.59 -7.47
N ASP A 222 11.94 -2.69 -7.38
CA ASP A 222 13.12 -2.96 -8.20
C ASP A 222 12.86 -4.14 -9.16
N PRO A 223 12.52 -3.88 -10.44
CA PRO A 223 12.32 -4.94 -11.42
C PRO A 223 13.60 -5.72 -11.74
N VAL A 224 14.78 -5.14 -11.54
CA VAL A 224 16.07 -5.82 -11.78
C VAL A 224 16.28 -6.92 -10.75
N VAL A 225 16.06 -6.63 -9.46
CA VAL A 225 16.14 -7.64 -8.39
C VAL A 225 15.14 -8.78 -8.63
N GLN A 226 13.93 -8.45 -9.11
CA GLN A 226 12.92 -9.45 -9.45
C GLN A 226 13.39 -10.37 -10.59
N LEU A 227 13.95 -9.80 -11.67
CA LEU A 227 14.48 -10.58 -12.79
C LEU A 227 15.66 -11.47 -12.36
N GLN A 228 16.59 -10.94 -11.56
CA GLN A 228 17.71 -11.71 -11.01
C GLN A 228 17.20 -12.92 -10.22
N ARG A 229 16.19 -12.73 -9.36
CA ARG A 229 15.56 -13.85 -8.65
C ARG A 229 14.96 -14.87 -9.60
N MET A 230 14.31 -14.43 -10.68
CA MET A 230 13.71 -15.34 -11.65
C MET A 230 14.76 -16.19 -12.39
N THR A 231 15.97 -15.67 -12.61
CA THR A 231 17.05 -16.45 -13.25
C THR A 231 17.48 -17.68 -12.46
N TYR A 232 17.21 -17.75 -11.16
CA TYR A 232 17.43 -18.97 -10.35
C TYR A 232 16.66 -20.19 -10.89
N TYR A 233 15.50 -19.99 -11.50
CA TYR A 233 14.66 -21.08 -12.02
C TYR A 233 15.01 -21.47 -13.47
N LEU A 234 16.02 -20.84 -14.08
CA LEU A 234 16.47 -21.16 -15.44
C LEU A 234 17.60 -22.19 -15.47
N SER A 235 18.09 -22.61 -14.29
CA SER A 235 19.04 -23.70 -14.09
C SER A 235 18.34 -24.94 -13.57
#